data_AF-A0A196L9Z4-F1
#
_entry.id   AF-A0A196L9Z4-F1
#
_cell.length_a   1.000
_cell.length_b   1.000
_cell.length_c   1.000
_cell.angle_alpha   90.00
_cell.angle_beta   90.00
_cell.angle_gamma   90.00
#
_symmetry.space_group_name_H-M   'P 1'
#
loop_
_entity.id
_entity.type
_entity.pdbx_description
1 polymer ?
#
loop_
_entity_poly.entity_id
_entity_poly.type
_entity_poly.pdbx_seq_one_letter_code
_entity_poly.pdbx_strand_id
1 'polypeptide(L)'
;MWSWVLHRITGVAIFFFLLVHVLDTALIRVSPEAYNAVIGTYKNPVMAIGEVVLVAGIVFHAMNGLRIIAVDFWSKGARYQRQLFWGVLLVWGIIMAGFVPRHLMLAFGGES
;
A
#
# COMPACT_ATOMS: atom_id res chain seq x y z
N MET A 1 19.47 -7.92 0.09
CA MET A 1 19.50 -6.66 0.85
C MET A 1 18.34 -5.73 0.50
N TRP A 2 18.03 -5.49 -0.79
CA TRP A 2 16.93 -4.60 -1.19
C TRP A 2 15.54 -4.95 -0.64
N SER A 3 15.16 -6.24 -0.59
CA SER A 3 13.88 -6.66 -0.02
C SER A 3 13.70 -6.24 1.45
N TRP A 4 14.79 -6.20 2.22
CA TRP A 4 14.80 -5.73 3.60
C TRP A 4 14.68 -4.21 3.69
N VAL A 5 15.41 -3.47 2.84
CA VAL A 5 15.33 -2.00 2.78
C VAL A 5 13.90 -1.56 2.47
N LEU A 6 13.32 -2.12 1.40
CA LEU A 6 11.97 -1.80 0.96
C LEU A 6 10.92 -2.14 2.02
N HIS A 7 11.08 -3.25 2.74
CA HIS A 7 10.15 -3.63 3.81
C HIS A 7 10.12 -2.60 4.95
N ARG A 8 11.28 -2.06 5.33
CA ARG A 8 11.37 -1.01 6.35
C ARG A 8 10.79 0.31 5.87
N ILE A 9 11.16 0.73 4.66
CA ILE A 9 10.66 1.98 4.08
C ILE A 9 9.13 1.94 3.99
N THR A 10 8.58 0.86 3.45
CA THR A 10 7.12 0.69 3.35
C THR A 10 6.46 0.63 4.72
N GLY A 11 7.05 -0.07 5.71
CA GLY A 11 6.49 -0.13 7.06
C GLY A 11 6.43 1.24 7.76
N VAL A 12 7.51 2.03 7.66
CA VAL A 12 7.55 3.40 8.20
C VAL A 12 6.57 4.31 7.46
N ALA A 13 6.49 4.22 6.13
CA ALA A 13 5.54 4.99 5.34
C ALA A 13 4.09 4.67 5.72
N ILE A 14 3.75 3.39 5.90
CA ILE A 14 2.42 2.95 6.33
C ILE A 14 2.10 3.47 7.73
N PHE A 15 3.07 3.46 8.65
CA PHE A 15 2.88 4.01 9.99
C PHE A 15 2.49 5.50 9.96
N PHE A 16 3.23 6.32 9.20
CA PHE A 16 2.89 7.74 9.06
C PHE A 16 1.60 7.97 8.29
N PHE A 17 1.33 7.17 7.25
CA PHE A 17 0.05 7.19 6.56
C PHE A 17 -1.10 6.94 7.55
N LEU A 18 -1.01 5.90 8.38
CA LEU A 18 -2.04 5.57 9.36
C LEU A 18 -2.23 6.68 10.40
N LEU A 19 -1.17 7.37 10.82
CA LEU A 19 -1.28 8.51 11.71
C LEU A 19 -2.15 9.62 11.09
N VAL A 20 -1.85 10.03 9.85
CA VAL A 20 -2.63 11.07 9.15
C VAL A 20 -4.05 10.58 8.84
N HIS A 21 -4.17 9.35 8.34
CA HIS A 21 -5.44 8.72 7.94
C HIS A 21 -6.43 8.57 9.10
N VAL A 22 -5.96 8.17 10.29
CA VAL A 22 -6.86 8.06 11.44
C VAL A 22 -7.32 9.45 11.90
N LEU A 23 -6.45 10.45 11.86
CA LEU A 23 -6.78 11.83 12.24
C LEU A 23 -7.77 12.47 11.26
N ASP A 24 -7.55 12.33 9.94
CA ASP A 24 -8.45 12.88 8.94
C ASP A 24 -9.84 12.23 9.00
N THR A 25 -9.89 10.92 9.23
CA THR A 25 -11.15 10.18 9.31
C THR A 25 -11.89 10.51 10.60
N ALA A 26 -11.17 10.76 11.70
CA ALA A 26 -11.78 11.18 12.97
C ALA A 26 -12.53 12.52 12.88
N LEU A 27 -12.19 13.41 11.92
CA LEU A 27 -12.90 14.68 11.72
C LEU A 27 -14.39 14.51 11.44
N ILE A 28 -14.82 13.36 10.91
CA ILE A 28 -16.25 13.05 10.72
C ILE A 28 -17.04 13.10 12.02
N ARG A 29 -16.38 12.90 13.17
CA ARG A 29 -16.97 12.96 14.51
C ARG A 29 -16.97 14.37 15.10
N VAL A 30 -16.31 15.33 14.46
CA VAL A 30 -16.19 16.73 14.90
C VAL A 30 -17.11 17.62 14.08
N SER A 31 -16.97 17.61 12.75
CA SER A 31 -17.79 18.38 11.82
C SER A 31 -17.76 17.70 10.45
N PRO A 32 -18.93 17.35 9.88
CA PRO A 32 -19.03 16.86 8.51
C PRO A 32 -18.43 17.83 7.49
N GLU A 33 -18.57 19.14 7.71
CA GLU A 33 -18.02 20.19 6.86
C GLU A 33 -16.49 20.18 6.87
N ALA A 34 -15.88 20.06 8.06
CA ALA A 34 -14.43 19.97 8.20
C ALA A 34 -13.86 18.70 7.52
N TYR A 35 -14.53 17.56 7.71
CA TYR A 35 -14.17 16.32 7.02
C TYR A 35 -14.24 16.47 5.50
N ASN A 36 -15.35 17.00 4.98
CA ASN A 36 -15.55 17.21 3.55
C ASN A 36 -14.52 18.18 2.96
N ALA A 37 -14.14 19.22 3.70
CA ALA A 37 -13.09 20.14 3.27
C ALA A 37 -11.74 19.44 3.11
N VAL A 38 -11.32 18.65 4.11
CA VAL A 38 -10.05 17.90 4.06
C VAL A 38 -10.06 16.85 2.94
N ILE A 39 -11.09 15.99 2.88
CA ILE A 39 -11.21 14.97 1.85
C ILE A 39 -11.33 15.58 0.44
N GLY A 40 -11.95 16.75 0.32
CA GLY A 40 -11.99 17.51 -0.92
C GLY A 40 -10.60 17.85 -1.47
N THR A 41 -9.62 18.13 -0.60
CA THR A 41 -8.23 18.39 -1.03
C THR A 41 -7.55 17.16 -1.62
N TYR A 42 -7.98 15.96 -1.25
CA TYR A 42 -7.40 14.71 -1.75
C TYR A 42 -7.97 14.27 -3.11
N LYS A 43 -9.05 14.91 -3.59
CA LYS A 43 -9.66 14.59 -4.89
C LYS A 43 -8.94 15.28 -6.03
N ASN A 44 -7.75 14.81 -6.38
CA ASN A 44 -7.00 15.33 -7.51
C ASN A 44 -6.09 14.28 -8.16
N PRO A 45 -5.63 14.51 -9.41
CA PRO A 45 -4.76 13.58 -10.14
C PRO A 45 -3.48 13.15 -9.43
N VAL A 46 -2.84 14.05 -8.69
CA VAL A 46 -1.60 13.75 -7.96
C VAL A 46 -1.89 12.74 -6.85
N MET A 47 -2.99 12.91 -6.15
CA MET A 47 -3.43 11.99 -5.10
C MET A 47 -3.85 10.64 -5.68
N ALA A 48 -4.52 10.60 -6.83
CA ALA A 48 -4.84 9.33 -7.51
C ALA A 48 -3.59 8.50 -7.82
N ILE A 49 -2.50 9.15 -8.26
CA ILE A 49 -1.20 8.49 -8.47
C ILE A 49 -0.56 8.13 -7.12
N GLY A 50 -0.63 9.01 -6.13
CA GLY A 50 -0.15 8.76 -4.77
C GLY A 50 -0.79 7.53 -4.12
N GLU A 51 -2.09 7.34 -4.32
CA GLU A 51 -2.84 6.16 -3.88
C GLU A 51 -2.32 4.88 -4.53
N VAL A 52 -1.94 4.90 -5.81
CA VAL A 52 -1.27 3.76 -6.46
C VAL A 52 0.05 3.42 -5.77
N VAL A 53 0.87 4.42 -5.47
CA VAL A 53 2.15 4.23 -4.76
C VAL A 53 1.91 3.69 -3.35
N LEU A 54 0.91 4.21 -2.65
CA LEU A 54 0.53 3.76 -1.32
C LEU A 54 0.10 2.28 -1.33
N VAL A 55 -0.81 1.89 -2.22
CA VAL A 55 -1.26 0.50 -2.34
C VAL A 55 -0.10 -0.42 -2.76
N ALA A 56 0.76 0.02 -3.68
CA ALA A 56 1.96 -0.73 -4.07
C ALA A 56 2.85 -1.03 -2.85
N GLY A 57 3.06 -0.02 -1.99
CA GLY A 57 3.83 -0.14 -0.76
C GLY A 57 3.17 -1.08 0.26
N ILE A 58 1.86 -0.96 0.49
CA ILE A 58 1.08 -1.81 1.41
C ILE A 58 1.14 -3.28 0.98
N VAL A 59 0.85 -3.58 -0.28
CA VAL A 59 0.83 -4.95 -0.80
C VAL A 59 2.24 -5.56 -0.73
N PHE A 60 3.27 -4.80 -1.10
CA PHE A 60 4.65 -5.27 -0.98
C PHE A 60 5.01 -5.56 0.48
N HIS A 61 4.68 -4.64 1.40
CA HIS A 61 4.96 -4.79 2.82
C HIS A 61 4.34 -6.06 3.39
N ALA A 62 3.05 -6.27 3.11
CA ALA A 62 2.31 -7.45 3.56
C ALA A 62 2.89 -8.75 2.98
N MET A 63 3.09 -8.83 1.67
CA MET A 63 3.59 -10.05 1.03
C MET A 63 5.04 -10.36 1.43
N ASN A 64 5.90 -9.35 1.53
CA ASN A 64 7.27 -9.56 1.98
C ASN A 64 7.34 -9.89 3.49
N GLY A 65 6.41 -9.39 4.30
CA GLY A 65 6.23 -9.81 5.69
C GLY A 65 5.89 -11.30 5.81
N LEU A 66 4.94 -11.78 5.00
CA LEU A 66 4.62 -13.22 4.92
C LEU A 66 5.82 -14.06 4.49
N ARG A 67 6.63 -13.56 3.54
CA ARG A 67 7.90 -14.21 3.17
C ARG A 67 8.86 -14.28 4.36
N ILE A 68 9.01 -13.22 5.14
CA ILE A 68 9.90 -13.20 6.32
C ILE A 68 9.44 -14.25 7.33
N ILE A 69 8.14 -14.26 7.67
CA ILE A 69 7.52 -15.29 8.52
C ILE A 69 7.82 -16.69 7.98
N ALA A 70 7.60 -16.93 6.68
CA ALA A 70 7.90 -18.22 6.07
C ALA A 70 9.39 -18.58 6.17
N VAL A 71 10.30 -17.63 6.01
CA VAL A 71 11.75 -17.87 6.13
C VAL A 71 12.13 -18.26 7.56
N ASP A 72 11.51 -17.63 8.56
CA ASP A 72 11.84 -17.82 9.98
C ASP A 72 11.25 -19.12 10.55
N PHE A 73 10.04 -19.49 10.13
CA PHE A 73 9.31 -20.64 10.70
C PHE A 73 9.41 -21.93 9.87
N TRP A 74 9.83 -21.86 8.60
CA TRP A 74 10.00 -23.05 7.76
C TRP A 74 11.46 -23.52 7.79
N SER A 75 11.68 -24.80 8.10
CA SER A 75 13.03 -25.40 8.13
C SER A 75 13.83 -25.29 6.83
N LYS A 76 13.17 -25.09 5.68
CA LYS A 76 13.83 -24.85 4.38
C LYS A 76 13.72 -23.39 3.91
N GLY A 77 13.19 -22.49 4.72
CA GLY A 77 12.93 -21.09 4.38
C GLY A 77 14.17 -20.36 3.88
N ALA A 78 15.28 -20.45 4.63
CA ALA A 78 16.56 -19.85 4.23
C ALA A 78 17.09 -20.39 2.89
N ARG A 79 16.87 -21.68 2.59
CA ARG A 79 17.26 -22.32 1.32
C ARG A 79 16.46 -21.77 0.14
N TYR A 80 15.18 -21.49 0.33
CA TYR A 80 14.27 -21.02 -0.73
C TYR A 80 14.02 -19.51 -0.71
N GLN A 81 14.82 -18.74 0.05
CA GLN A 81 14.60 -17.30 0.25
C GLN A 81 14.52 -16.48 -1.04
N ARG A 82 15.21 -16.92 -2.11
CA ARG A 82 15.22 -16.27 -3.44
C ARG A 82 13.95 -16.60 -4.21
N GLN A 83 13.52 -17.86 -4.20
CA GLN A 83 12.29 -18.33 -4.83
C GLN A 83 11.07 -17.69 -4.14
N LEU A 84 11.07 -17.61 -2.81
CA LEU A 84 10.04 -16.92 -2.04
C LEU A 84 9.99 -15.43 -2.40
N PHE A 85 11.14 -14.77 -2.62
CA PHE A 85 11.16 -13.37 -3.05
C PHE A 85 10.56 -13.18 -4.44
N TRP A 86 10.88 -14.05 -5.41
CA TRP A 86 10.23 -14.02 -6.72
C TRP A 86 8.74 -14.32 -6.64
N GLY A 87 8.32 -15.23 -5.76
CA GLY A 87 6.92 -15.49 -5.46
C GLY A 87 6.20 -14.23 -4.94
N VAL A 88 6.82 -13.49 -4.02
CA VAL A 88 6.31 -12.19 -3.56
C VAL A 88 6.15 -11.21 -4.71
N LEU A 89 7.16 -11.05 -5.57
CA LEU A 89 7.07 -10.13 -6.72
C LEU A 89 6.01 -10.53 -7.74
N LEU A 90 5.84 -11.83 -7.98
CA LEU A 90 4.80 -12.36 -8.88
C LEU A 90 3.40 -12.05 -8.32
N VAL A 91 3.14 -12.40 -7.06
CA VAL A 91 1.85 -12.17 -6.41
C VAL A 91 1.56 -10.67 -6.31
N TRP A 92 2.55 -9.88 -5.90
CA TRP A 92 2.47 -8.42 -5.89
C TRP A 92 2.12 -7.88 -7.28
N GLY A 93 2.81 -8.34 -8.33
CA GLY A 93 2.56 -7.93 -9.71
C GLY A 93 1.14 -8.26 -10.19
N ILE A 94 0.62 -9.44 -9.86
CA ILE A 94 -0.76 -9.85 -10.19
C ILE A 94 -1.78 -8.93 -9.48
N ILE A 95 -1.58 -8.67 -8.18
CA ILE A 95 -2.48 -7.79 -7.41
C ILE A 95 -2.46 -6.37 -8.00
N MET A 96 -1.28 -5.83 -8.28
CA MET A 96 -1.15 -4.49 -8.85
C MET A 96 -1.70 -4.42 -10.28
N ALA A 97 -1.56 -5.47 -11.09
CA ALA A 97 -2.14 -5.53 -12.43
C ALA A 97 -3.68 -5.51 -12.41
N GLY A 98 -4.31 -6.07 -11.37
CA GLY A 98 -5.75 -5.96 -11.16
C GLY A 98 -6.18 -4.58 -10.61
N PHE A 99 -5.41 -4.05 -9.65
CA PHE A 99 -5.73 -2.80 -8.96
C PHE A 99 -5.52 -1.56 -9.83
N VAL A 100 -4.34 -1.40 -10.45
CA VAL A 100 -3.92 -0.14 -11.09
C VAL A 100 -4.86 0.30 -12.22
N PRO A 101 -5.21 -0.56 -13.20
CA PRO A 101 -6.09 -0.14 -14.29
C PRO A 101 -7.47 0.25 -13.74
N ARG A 102 -8.01 -0.53 -12.79
CA ARG A 102 -9.31 -0.25 -12.20
C ARG A 102 -9.31 1.06 -11.44
N HIS A 103 -8.29 1.30 -10.62
CA HIS A 103 -8.14 2.51 -9.84
C HIS A 103 -8.04 3.74 -10.74
N LEU A 104 -7.16 3.71 -11.75
CA LEU A 104 -6.96 4.84 -12.64
C LEU A 104 -8.19 5.11 -13.54
N MET A 105 -8.91 4.06 -13.98
CA MET A 105 -10.19 4.24 -14.68
C MET A 105 -11.23 4.95 -13.82
N LEU A 106 -11.31 4.64 -12.53
CA LEU A 106 -12.25 5.30 -11.62
C LEU A 106 -11.81 6.73 -11.28
N ALA A 107 -10.51 6.93 -11.05
CA ALA A 107 -9.96 8.22 -10.64
C ALA A 107 -9.94 9.26 -11.78
N PHE A 108 -9.80 8.82 -13.04
CA PHE A 108 -9.72 9.71 -14.21
C PHE A 108 -10.90 9.60 -15.17
N GLY A 109 -11.69 8.52 -15.11
CA GLY A 109 -12.84 8.30 -15.98
C GLY A 109 -14.19 8.67 -15.35
N GLY A 110 -14.23 8.96 -14.04
CA GLY A 110 -15.38 9.61 -13.42
C GLY A 110 -15.41 11.08 -13.82
N GLU A 111 -16.40 11.49 -14.59
CA GLU A 111 -16.64 12.89 -14.92
C GLU A 111 -16.71 13.72 -13.63
N SER A 112 -15.97 14.83 -13.62
CA SER A 112 -15.95 15.87 -12.58
C SER A 112 -17.32 16.50 -12.34
#